data_AF-A0A9P5Y5J9-F1
#
_entry.id   AF-A0A9P5Y5J9-F1
#
_cell.length_a   1.000
_cell.length_b   1.000
_cell.length_c   1.000
_cell.angle_alpha   90.00
_cell.angle_beta   90.00
_cell.angle_gamma   90.00
#
_symmetry.space_group_name_H-M   'P 1'
#
loop_
_entity.id
_entity.type
_entity.pdbx_description
1 polymer ?
#
loop_
_entity_poly.entity_id
_entity_poly.type
_entity_poly.pdbx_seq_one_letter_code
_entity_poly.pdbx_strand_id
1 'polypeptide(L)'
;MLQQASFYLWHGLTSSTQKTYSSGQKSFIDSACLHPNFLDKPGKFLPTIDQSISKWICSLRDHGLQPKTIKSHLSAVCSLHMDEGLPFTACESETVHQIIQGIKCFHSEQEQNPKQPITLPILQQLASSPGGLSSAFNASFNTTIKLA
;
A
#
# COMPACT_ATOMS: atom_id res chain seq x y z
N MET A 1 12.96 -33.61 -5.63
CA MET A 1 11.67 -32.89 -5.69
C MET A 1 11.70 -31.59 -4.89
N LEU A 2 12.14 -31.57 -3.63
CA LEU A 2 12.24 -30.33 -2.82
C LEU A 2 13.14 -29.25 -3.46
N GLN A 3 14.31 -29.63 -3.97
CA GLN A 3 15.25 -28.68 -4.60
C GLN A 3 14.66 -28.01 -5.87
N GLN A 4 13.86 -28.76 -6.63
CA GLN A 4 13.16 -28.24 -7.82
C GLN A 4 12.03 -27.30 -7.42
N ALA A 5 11.28 -27.63 -6.36
CA ALA A 5 10.24 -26.78 -5.81
C ALA A 5 10.82 -25.46 -5.28
N SER A 6 11.92 -25.51 -4.52
CA SER A 6 12.63 -24.31 -4.05
C SER A 6 13.18 -23.47 -5.20
N PHE A 7 13.69 -24.10 -6.26
CA PHE A 7 14.13 -23.39 -7.47
C PHE A 7 12.98 -22.62 -8.12
N TYR A 8 11.85 -23.26 -8.38
CA TYR A 8 10.69 -22.57 -8.96
C TYR A 8 10.08 -21.54 -8.02
N LEU A 9 10.06 -21.79 -6.71
CA LEU A 9 9.60 -20.83 -5.71
C LEU A 9 10.46 -19.57 -5.73
N TRP A 10 11.79 -19.74 -5.70
CA TRP A 10 12.74 -18.64 -5.80
C TRP A 10 12.57 -17.84 -7.11
N HIS A 11 12.39 -18.54 -8.23
CA HIS A 11 12.18 -17.91 -9.54
C HIS A 11 10.73 -17.44 -9.79
N GLY A 12 9.80 -17.70 -8.86
CA GLY A 12 8.42 -17.24 -8.95
C GLY A 12 8.28 -15.72 -8.78
N LEU A 13 9.29 -15.08 -8.18
CA LEU A 13 9.41 -13.63 -8.08
C LEU A 13 10.52 -13.12 -9.01
N THR A 14 10.26 -11.98 -9.65
CA THR A 14 11.31 -11.28 -10.40
C THR A 14 12.36 -10.73 -9.44
N SER A 15 13.62 -10.64 -9.89
CA SER A 15 14.70 -10.10 -9.06
C SER A 15 14.47 -8.65 -8.61
N SER A 16 13.70 -7.86 -9.38
CA SER A 16 13.30 -6.51 -8.97
C SER A 16 12.32 -6.51 -7.79
N THR A 17 11.37 -7.44 -7.78
CA THR A 17 10.41 -7.60 -6.68
C THR A 17 11.11 -8.12 -5.42
N GLN A 18 12.00 -9.10 -5.54
CA GLN A 18 12.81 -9.59 -4.41
C GLN A 18 13.62 -8.45 -3.75
N LYS A 19 14.29 -7.63 -4.58
CA LYS A 19 15.02 -6.45 -4.08
C LYS A 19 14.09 -5.46 -3.38
N THR A 20 12.91 -5.21 -3.93
CA THR A 20 11.92 -4.32 -3.31
C THR A 20 11.48 -4.86 -1.95
N TYR A 21 11.22 -6.16 -1.85
CA TYR A 21 10.77 -6.82 -0.62
C TYR A 21 11.85 -6.86 0.45
N SER A 22 13.13 -6.93 0.08
CA SER A 22 14.24 -6.95 1.05
C SER A 22 14.18 -5.79 2.05
N SER A 23 13.73 -4.60 1.63
CA SER A 23 13.59 -3.43 2.50
C SER A 23 12.50 -3.62 3.57
N GLY A 24 11.32 -4.12 3.18
CA GLY A 24 10.20 -4.38 4.09
C GLY A 24 10.48 -5.55 5.02
N GLN A 25 11.09 -6.62 4.50
CA GLN A 25 11.53 -7.78 5.29
C GLN A 25 12.54 -7.35 6.36
N LYS A 26 13.57 -6.61 5.97
CA LYS A 26 14.58 -6.08 6.89
C LYS A 26 13.95 -5.19 7.96
N SER A 27 13.05 -4.28 7.59
CA SER A 27 12.35 -3.43 8.55
C SER A 27 11.57 -4.22 9.60
N PHE A 28 10.88 -5.28 9.19
CA PHE A 28 10.16 -6.15 10.12
C PHE A 28 11.11 -6.90 11.06
N ILE A 29 12.18 -7.50 10.51
CA ILE A 29 13.18 -8.24 11.31
C ILE A 29 13.88 -7.31 12.30
N ASP A 30 14.30 -6.12 11.85
CA ASP A 30 14.94 -5.12 12.70
C ASP A 30 13.98 -4.69 13.83
N SER A 31 12.70 -4.45 13.53
CA SER A 31 11.68 -4.14 14.56
C SER A 31 11.47 -5.29 15.55
N ALA A 32 11.47 -6.54 15.08
CA ALA A 32 11.34 -7.71 15.94
C ALA A 32 12.54 -7.87 16.88
N CYS A 33 13.74 -7.54 16.41
CA CYS A 33 14.97 -7.54 17.21
C CYS A 33 14.99 -6.40 18.25
N LEU A 34 14.53 -5.21 17.88
CA LEU A 34 14.49 -4.04 18.76
C LEU A 34 13.38 -4.12 19.82
N HIS A 35 12.29 -4.80 19.51
CA HIS A 35 11.12 -4.92 20.38
C HIS A 35 10.75 -6.39 20.63
N PRO A 36 11.51 -7.10 21.49
CA PRO A 36 11.24 -8.52 21.79
C PRO A 36 9.85 -8.75 22.39
N ASN A 37 9.28 -7.72 23.05
CA ASN A 37 7.92 -7.70 23.60
C ASN A 37 6.81 -7.70 22.53
N PHE A 38 7.17 -7.52 21.26
CA PHE A 38 6.20 -7.63 20.17
C PHE A 38 6.04 -9.09 19.73
N LEU A 39 6.98 -9.97 20.06
CA LEU A 39 6.99 -11.36 19.64
C LEU A 39 6.19 -12.24 20.62
N ASP A 40 5.55 -13.27 20.08
CA ASP A 40 4.94 -14.34 20.88
C ASP A 40 6.01 -15.10 21.68
N LYS A 41 7.16 -15.34 21.04
CA LYS A 41 8.29 -16.06 21.63
C LYS A 41 9.59 -15.26 21.45
N PRO A 42 10.39 -15.10 22.52
CA PRO A 42 11.65 -14.38 22.42
C PRO A 42 12.58 -15.06 21.40
N GLY A 43 13.13 -14.27 20.48
CA GLY A 43 14.04 -14.75 19.45
C GLY A 43 13.39 -15.44 18.24
N LYS A 44 12.06 -15.56 18.18
CA LYS A 44 11.34 -16.05 16.99
C LYS A 44 10.43 -14.97 16.43
N PHE A 45 10.81 -14.44 15.28
CA PHE A 45 10.01 -13.43 14.56
C PHE A 45 8.99 -14.04 13.59
N LEU A 46 9.07 -15.35 13.33
CA LEU A 46 8.10 -16.12 12.54
C LEU A 46 7.68 -17.41 13.29
N PRO A 47 6.44 -17.90 13.08
CA PRO A 47 5.33 -17.22 12.41
C PRO A 47 4.87 -16.00 13.21
N THR A 48 4.47 -14.94 12.51
CA THR A 48 4.07 -13.69 13.18
C THR A 48 2.64 -13.79 13.70
N ILE A 49 2.36 -13.17 14.85
CA ILE A 49 0.99 -12.98 15.37
C ILE A 49 0.42 -11.63 14.94
N ASP A 50 -0.90 -11.52 14.84
CA ASP A 50 -1.61 -10.31 14.42
C ASP A 50 -1.19 -9.08 15.22
N GLN A 51 -0.94 -9.25 16.53
CA GLN A 51 -0.51 -8.18 17.42
C GLN A 51 0.89 -7.65 17.08
N SER A 52 1.85 -8.50 16.70
CA SER A 52 3.19 -8.07 16.32
C SER A 52 3.14 -7.24 15.03
N ILE A 53 2.37 -7.71 14.05
CA ILE A 53 2.18 -7.01 12.77
C ILE A 53 1.50 -5.68 13.00
N SER A 54 0.46 -5.65 13.83
CA SER A 54 -0.27 -4.42 14.16
C SER A 54 0.65 -3.38 14.79
N LYS A 55 1.44 -3.77 15.80
CA LYS A 55 2.39 -2.86 16.47
C LYS A 55 3.47 -2.36 15.51
N TRP A 56 4.01 -3.24 14.66
CA TRP A 56 4.97 -2.87 13.64
C TRP A 56 4.38 -1.92 12.58
N ILE A 57 3.15 -2.17 12.11
CA ILE A 57 2.46 -1.27 11.16
C ILE A 57 2.29 0.13 11.77
N CYS A 58 1.92 0.20 13.05
CA CYS A 58 1.82 1.48 13.76
C CYS A 58 3.18 2.18 13.82
N SER A 59 4.27 1.47 14.15
CA SER A 59 5.60 2.09 14.19
C SER A 59 6.07 2.57 12.80
N LEU A 60 5.77 1.83 11.73
CA LEU A 60 6.02 2.31 10.36
C LEU A 60 5.29 3.63 10.08
N ARG A 61 4.06 3.76 10.58
CA ARG A 61 3.32 5.00 10.41
C ARG A 61 3.92 6.14 11.25
N ASP A 62 4.38 5.87 12.46
CA ASP A 62 5.07 6.86 13.31
C ASP A 62 6.35 7.38 12.64
N HIS A 63 7.00 6.55 11.81
CA HIS A 63 8.12 6.94 10.95
C HIS A 63 7.71 7.69 9.67
N GLY A 64 6.42 7.99 9.48
CA GLY A 64 5.91 8.78 8.36
C GLY A 64 5.71 8.00 7.06
N LEU A 65 5.71 6.66 7.08
CA LEU A 65 5.48 5.89 5.87
C LEU A 65 4.04 6.07 5.36
N GLN A 66 3.92 6.14 4.03
CA GLN A 66 2.62 6.21 3.37
C GLN A 66 1.89 4.84 3.42
N PRO A 67 0.55 4.82 3.47
CA PRO A 67 -0.22 3.58 3.48
C PRO A 67 0.11 2.63 2.31
N LYS A 68 0.44 3.18 1.14
CA LYS A 68 0.88 2.39 -0.02
C LYS A 68 2.18 1.63 0.26
N THR A 69 3.15 2.28 0.89
CA THR A 69 4.43 1.68 1.27
C THR A 69 4.25 0.64 2.36
N ILE A 70 3.40 0.93 3.35
CA ILE A 70 3.05 -0.02 4.43
C ILE A 70 2.47 -1.31 3.84
N LYS A 71 1.52 -1.22 2.89
CA LYS A 71 0.99 -2.39 2.19
C LYS A 71 2.07 -3.17 1.45
N SER A 72 3.00 -2.49 0.79
CA SER A 72 4.13 -3.14 0.11
C SER A 72 5.06 -3.87 1.10
N HIS A 73 5.30 -3.29 2.27
CA HIS A 73 6.08 -3.95 3.33
C HIS A 73 5.35 -5.16 3.89
N LEU A 74 4.02 -5.07 4.07
CA LEU A 74 3.20 -6.21 4.48
C LEU A 74 3.29 -7.38 3.49
N SER A 75 3.19 -7.11 2.18
CA SER A 75 3.40 -8.14 1.15
C SER A 75 4.80 -8.77 1.21
N ALA A 76 5.82 -7.98 1.57
CA ALA A 76 7.17 -8.48 1.75
C ALA A 76 7.29 -9.44 2.96
N VAL A 77 6.56 -9.17 4.04
CA VAL A 77 6.44 -10.08 5.20
C VAL A 77 5.64 -11.33 4.85
N CYS A 78 4.57 -11.24 4.05
CA CYS A 78 3.88 -12.43 3.52
C CYS A 78 4.84 -13.31 2.70
N SER A 79 5.64 -12.70 1.83
CA SER A 79 6.67 -13.41 1.05
C SER A 79 7.67 -14.11 1.96
N LEU A 80 8.10 -13.46 3.05
CA LEU A 80 9.00 -14.05 4.03
C LEU A 80 8.41 -15.30 4.69
N HIS A 81 7.10 -15.30 5.00
CA HIS A 81 6.42 -16.49 5.50
C HIS A 81 6.34 -17.59 4.44
N MET A 82 6.05 -17.23 3.18
CA MET A 82 5.99 -18.20 2.07
C MET A 82 7.34 -18.88 1.82
N ASP A 83 8.44 -18.13 1.89
CA ASP A 83 9.80 -18.65 1.70
C ASP A 83 10.15 -19.71 2.76
N GLU A 84 9.63 -19.56 3.98
CA GLU A 84 9.78 -20.51 5.10
C GLU A 84 8.67 -21.59 5.15
N GLY A 85 7.71 -21.56 4.22
CA GLY A 85 6.57 -22.48 4.20
C GLY A 85 5.62 -22.32 5.40
N LEU A 86 5.55 -21.11 5.97
CA LEU A 86 4.73 -20.78 7.14
C LEU A 86 3.40 -20.11 6.75
N PRO A 87 2.35 -20.23 7.58
CA PRO A 87 1.10 -19.53 7.35
C PRO A 87 1.29 -18.02 7.52
N PHE A 88 0.74 -17.23 6.60
CA PHE A 88 0.74 -15.75 6.64
C PHE A 88 -0.62 -15.17 7.04
N THR A 89 -1.46 -15.95 7.72
CA THR A 89 -2.83 -15.55 8.13
C THR A 89 -2.85 -14.27 8.95
N ALA A 90 -1.80 -14.02 9.74
CA ALA A 90 -1.70 -12.82 10.53
C ALA A 90 -1.57 -11.55 9.68
N CYS A 91 -0.89 -11.65 8.53
CA CYS A 91 -0.73 -10.54 7.59
C CYS A 91 -2.06 -10.21 6.88
N GLU A 92 -2.95 -11.19 6.73
CA GLU A 92 -4.26 -11.05 6.08
C GLU A 92 -5.42 -10.91 7.06
N SER A 93 -5.12 -10.75 8.36
CA SER A 93 -6.14 -10.57 9.38
C SER A 93 -6.98 -9.31 9.13
N GLU A 94 -8.27 -9.41 9.45
CA GLU A 94 -9.21 -8.28 9.36
C GLU A 94 -8.74 -7.11 10.24
N THR A 95 -8.11 -7.40 11.38
CA THR A 95 -7.51 -6.40 12.26
C THR A 95 -6.43 -5.58 11.55
N VAL A 96 -5.51 -6.22 10.82
CA VAL A 96 -4.47 -5.53 10.04
C VAL A 96 -5.10 -4.70 8.92
N HIS A 97 -6.14 -5.22 8.26
CA HIS A 97 -6.88 -4.46 7.25
C HIS A 97 -7.48 -3.17 7.83
N GLN A 98 -8.19 -3.28 8.94
CA GLN A 98 -8.83 -2.14 9.62
C GLN A 98 -7.81 -1.11 10.10
N ILE A 99 -6.65 -1.53 10.60
CA ILE A 99 -5.57 -0.62 11.00
C ILE A 99 -5.07 0.18 9.80
N ILE A 100 -4.79 -0.47 8.67
CA ILE A 100 -4.32 0.23 7.46
C ILE A 100 -5.38 1.21 6.94
N GLN A 101 -6.66 0.82 6.99
CA GLN A 101 -7.75 1.73 6.65
C GLN A 101 -7.85 2.92 7.63
N GLY A 102 -7.72 2.67 8.93
CA GLY A 102 -7.69 3.72 9.96
C GLY A 102 -6.54 4.72 9.73
N ILE A 103 -5.33 4.20 9.45
CA ILE A 103 -4.17 5.04 9.09
C ILE A 103 -4.48 5.89 7.85
N LYS A 104 -5.11 5.29 6.83
CA LYS A 104 -5.49 6.01 5.61
C LYS A 104 -6.52 7.10 5.91
N CYS A 105 -7.61 6.80 6.63
CA CYS A 105 -8.69 7.74 6.90
C CYS A 105 -8.20 8.92 7.75
N PHE A 106 -7.54 8.64 8.88
CA PHE A 106 -7.07 9.68 9.81
C PHE A 106 -6.15 10.71 9.13
N HIS A 107 -5.24 10.25 8.27
CA HIS A 107 -4.28 11.14 7.62
C HIS A 107 -4.77 11.75 6.30
N SER A 108 -5.68 11.07 5.58
CA SER A 108 -6.32 11.66 4.39
C SER A 108 -7.24 12.83 4.76
N GLU A 109 -7.76 12.85 5.98
CA GLU A 109 -8.54 13.97 6.51
C GLU A 109 -7.64 15.13 6.95
N GLN A 110 -6.47 14.83 7.52
CA GLN A 110 -5.52 15.84 7.99
C GLN A 110 -4.78 16.56 6.85
N GLU A 111 -4.49 15.87 5.74
CA GLU A 111 -3.81 16.41 4.56
C GLU A 111 -4.78 17.04 3.53
N GLN A 112 -6.10 16.87 3.69
CA GLN A 112 -7.04 17.57 2.82
C GLN A 112 -7.04 19.06 3.16
N ASN A 113 -6.48 19.87 2.25
CA ASN A 113 -6.91 21.25 2.10
C ASN A 113 -8.45 21.24 2.15
N PRO A 114 -9.09 22.02 3.05
CA PRO A 114 -10.53 22.01 3.18
C PRO A 114 -11.12 22.26 1.79
N LYS A 115 -11.77 21.24 1.23
CA LYS A 115 -12.40 21.34 -0.09
C LYS A 115 -13.43 22.45 0.04
N GLN A 116 -13.14 23.60 -0.56
CA GLN A 116 -14.11 24.68 -0.56
C GLN A 116 -15.37 24.16 -1.25
N PRO A 117 -16.56 24.34 -0.65
CA PRO A 117 -17.79 23.91 -1.28
C PRO A 117 -17.88 24.59 -2.65
N ILE A 118 -18.20 23.80 -3.67
CA ILE A 118 -18.56 24.34 -4.98
C ILE A 118 -19.91 25.04 -4.80
N THR A 119 -19.85 26.32 -4.47
CA THR A 119 -21.04 27.14 -4.26
C THR A 119 -21.57 27.62 -5.61
N LEU A 120 -22.88 27.86 -5.69
CA LEU A 120 -23.54 28.39 -6.89
C LEU A 120 -22.84 29.61 -7.52
N PRO A 121 -22.31 30.58 -6.74
CA PRO A 121 -21.58 31.71 -7.31
C PRO A 121 -20.32 31.29 -8.07
N ILE A 122 -19.57 30.28 -7.58
CA ILE A 122 -18.38 29.75 -8.26
C ILE A 122 -18.78 29.08 -9.57
N LEU A 123 -19.86 28.31 -9.56
CA LEU A 123 -20.40 27.68 -10.77
C LEU A 123 -20.85 28.71 -11.81
N GLN A 124 -21.53 29.77 -11.38
CA GLN A 124 -21.97 30.86 -12.24
C GLN A 124 -20.77 31.66 -12.79
N GLN A 125 -19.72 31.87 -12.00
CA GLN A 125 -18.51 32.55 -12.42
C GLN A 125 -17.72 31.74 -13.46
N LEU A 126 -17.66 30.41 -13.31
CA LEU A 126 -17.06 29.52 -14.32
C LEU A 126 -17.88 29.48 -15.61
N ALA A 127 -19.22 29.42 -15.50
CA ALA A 127 -20.12 29.39 -16.66
C ALA A 127 -20.19 30.74 -17.41
N SER A 128 -19.98 31.85 -16.70
CA SER A 128 -20.02 33.21 -17.28
C SER A 128 -18.67 33.66 -17.82
N SER A 129 -17.58 32.91 -17.60
CA SER A 129 -16.26 33.22 -18.14
C SER A 129 -16.24 32.98 -19.65
N PRO A 130 -16.20 34.02 -20.50
CA PRO A 130 -16.07 33.87 -21.94
C PRO A 130 -14.57 33.71 -22.28
N GLY A 131 -13.97 32.64 -21.78
CA GLY A 131 -12.57 32.27 -22.01
C GLY A 131 -12.52 30.99 -22.84
N GLY A 132 -12.18 31.12 -24.12
CA GLY A 132 -12.41 30.10 -25.14
C GLY A 132 -11.74 28.73 -24.88
N LEU A 133 -12.57 27.71 -24.69
CA LEU A 133 -12.19 26.30 -24.87
C LEU A 133 -13.11 25.55 -25.85
N SER A 134 -14.08 26.23 -26.46
CA SER A 134 -15.09 25.60 -27.33
C SER A 134 -14.59 25.23 -28.74
N SER A 135 -13.37 25.60 -29.13
CA SER A 135 -12.86 25.32 -30.49
C SER A 135 -11.97 24.07 -30.60
N ALA A 136 -11.31 23.62 -29.53
CA ALA A 136 -10.37 22.49 -29.63
C ALA A 136 -11.02 21.13 -29.37
N PHE A 137 -12.00 21.06 -28.46
CA PHE A 137 -12.61 19.77 -28.08
C PHE A 137 -13.61 19.24 -29.12
N ASN A 138 -14.32 20.14 -29.81
CA ASN A 138 -15.32 19.77 -30.83
C ASN A 138 -14.70 19.38 -32.18
N ALA A 139 -13.46 19.80 -32.46
CA ALA A 139 -12.75 19.44 -33.68
C ALA A 139 -12.28 17.97 -33.65
N SER A 140 -11.91 17.43 -32.48
CA SER A 140 -11.34 16.09 -32.36
C SER A 140 -12.36 14.94 -32.49
N PHE A 141 -13.63 15.16 -32.14
CA PHE A 141 -14.65 14.09 -32.23
C PHE A 141 -15.29 13.99 -33.62
N ASN A 142 -15.37 15.09 -34.38
CA ASN A 142 -16.04 15.08 -35.68
C ASN A 142 -15.17 14.54 -36.83
N THR A 143 -13.83 14.46 -36.69
CA THR A 143 -12.97 13.94 -37.76
C THR A 143 -12.90 12.42 -37.84
N THR A 144 -13.41 11.69 -36.84
CA THR A 144 -13.30 10.21 -36.79
C THR A 144 -14.58 9.47 -37.24
N ILE A 145 -15.72 10.16 -37.42
CA ILE A 145 -17.00 9.50 -37.77
C ILE A 145 -17.31 9.57 -39.29
N LYS A 146 -16.36 10.04 -40.11
CA LYS A 146 -16.57 10.13 -41.58
C LYS A 146 -15.49 9.40 -42.38
N LEU A 147 -15.24 8.13 -42.05
CA LEU A 147 -14.59 7.17 -42.96
C LEU A 147 -14.88 5.73 -42.51
N ALA A 148 -16.07 5.25 -42.86
CA ALA A 148 -16.42 3.84 -43.03
C ALA A 148 -17.55 3.75 -44.07
#